data_AF-X1BFN2-F1
#
_entry.id   AF-X1BFN2-F1
#
_cell.length_a   1.000
_cell.length_b   1.000
_cell.length_c   1.000
_cell.angle_alpha   90.00
_cell.angle_beta   90.00
_cell.angle_gamma   90.00
#
_symmetry.space_group_name_H-M   'P 1'
#
loop_
_entity.id
_entity.type
_entity.pdbx_description
1 polymer ?
#
loop_
_entity_poly.entity_id
_entity_poly.type
_entity_poly.pdbx_seq_one_letter_code
_entity_poly.pdbx_strand_id
1 'polypeptide(L)' 'MYTCGPTVYDYAHLGNFRAYIFEDILRRFLKYKGYKVTQVMNITDIDDKTIAG' A
#
# COMPACT_ATOMS: atom_id res chain seq x y z
N MET A 1 7.91 8.03 -3.26
CA MET A 1 7.39 6.69 -3.62
C MET A 1 5.92 6.68 -3.30
N TYR A 2 5.06 6.62 -4.31
CA TYR A 2 3.63 6.47 -4.11
C TYR A 2 3.26 5.01 -4.39
N THR A 3 2.43 4.42 -3.54
CA THR A 3 1.87 3.09 -3.74
C THR A 3 0.36 3.12 -3.50
N CYS A 4 -0.36 2.31 -4.28
CA CYS A 4 -1.80 2.20 -4.12
C CYS A 4 -2.11 1.43 -2.83
N GLY A 5 -2.87 2.04 -1.92
CA GLY A 5 -3.35 1.35 -0.72
C GLY A 5 -4.67 0.63 -0.92
N PRO A 6 -5.25 0.09 0.15
CA PRO A 6 -6.45 -0.74 0.07
C PRO A 6 -7.70 0.07 -0.26
N THR A 7 -8.64 -0.59 -0.94
CA THR A 7 -10.07 -0.22 -0.87
C THR A 7 -10.66 -0.85 0.37
N VAL A 8 -11.24 -0.03 1.25
CA VAL A 8 -11.76 -0.47 2.54
C VAL A 8 -13.20 -0.99 2.37
N TYR A 9 -13.34 -2.18 1.78
CA TYR A 9 -14.63 -2.87 1.65
C TYR A 9 -14.70 -4.19 2.43
N ASP A 10 -13.56 -4.84 2.70
CA ASP A 10 -13.45 -6.09 3.46
C ASP A 10 -12.05 -6.21 4.11
N TYR A 11 -11.82 -7.26 4.90
CA TYR A 11 -10.53 -7.57 5.51
C TYR A 11 -9.45 -7.84 4.47
N ALA A 12 -8.25 -7.31 4.74
CA ALA A 12 -7.09 -7.58 3.90
C ALA A 12 -6.73 -9.07 3.91
N HIS A 13 -6.52 -9.63 2.70
CA HIS A 13 -6.10 -11.01 2.52
C HIS A 13 -4.59 -11.10 2.22
N LEU A 14 -4.03 -12.31 2.27
CA LEU A 14 -2.59 -12.55 2.05
C LEU A 14 -2.05 -11.94 0.75
N GLY A 15 -2.87 -11.92 -0.31
CA GLY A 15 -2.55 -11.24 -1.56
C GLY A 15 -2.29 -9.72 -1.42
N ASN A 16 -3.06 -9.00 -0.58
CA ASN A 16 -2.82 -7.57 -0.32
C ASN A 16 -1.49 -7.39 0.43
N PHE A 17 -1.28 -8.20 1.48
CA PHE A 17 -0.06 -8.13 2.30
C PHE A 17 1.21 -8.38 1.48
N ARG A 18 1.17 -9.26 0.49
CA ARG A 18 2.31 -9.48 -0.41
C ARG A 18 2.76 -8.17 -1.10
N ALA A 19 1.81 -7.36 -1.57
CA ALA A 19 2.12 -6.07 -2.19
C ALA A 19 2.72 -5.11 -1.18
N TYR A 20 2.14 -5.01 0.03
CA TYR A 20 2.63 -4.13 1.11
C TYR A 20 4.03 -4.50 1.63
N ILE A 21 4.34 -5.79 1.69
CA ILE A 21 5.68 -6.24 2.05
C ILE A 21 6.69 -5.92 0.95
N PHE A 22 6.31 -6.08 -0.32
CA PHE A 22 7.19 -5.75 -1.44
C PHE A 22 7.58 -4.27 -1.45
N GLU A 23 6.60 -3.36 -1.31
CA GLU A 23 6.90 -1.93 -1.23
C GLU A 23 7.73 -1.56 0.00
N ASP A 24 7.55 -2.24 1.15
CA ASP A 24 8.37 -1.98 2.34
C ASP A 24 9.82 -2.41 2.10
N ILE A 25 10.04 -3.56 1.48
CA ILE A 25 11.38 -4.02 1.09
C ILE A 25 12.01 -3.04 0.11
N LEU A 26 11.27 -2.59 -0.91
CA LEU A 26 11.76 -1.60 -1.87
C LEU A 26 12.17 -0.29 -1.17
N ARG A 27 11.32 0.24 -0.27
CA ARG A 27 11.63 1.42 0.53
C ARG A 27 12.88 1.23 1.38
N ARG A 28 12.99 0.10 2.07
CA ARG A 28 14.16 -0.22 2.91
C ARG A 28 15.43 -0.28 2.07
N PHE A 29 15.37 -0.91 0.90
CA PHE A 29 16.50 -0.98 -0.01
C PHE A 29 16.92 0.42 -0.51
N LEU A 30 15.97 1.25 -0.92
CA LEU A 30 16.26 2.62 -1.37
C LEU A 30 16.86 3.47 -0.23
N LYS A 31 16.34 3.35 1.00
CA LYS A 31 16.93 4.02 2.17
C LYS A 31 18.34 3.49 2.47
N TYR A 32 18.56 2.18 2.40
CA TYR A 32 19.87 1.55 2.56
C TYR A 32 20.89 2.06 1.54
N LYS A 33 20.45 2.32 0.30
CA LYS A 33 21.29 2.91 -0.77
C LYS A 33 21.53 4.41 -0.61
N GLY A 34 21.05 5.05 0.46
CA GLY A 34 21.30 6.46 0.76
C GLY A 34 20.30 7.43 0.13
N TYR A 35 19.23 6.95 -0.50
CA TYR A 35 18.19 7.83 -1.05
C TYR A 35 17.31 8.40 0.07
N LYS A 36 16.96 9.70 -0.05
CA LYS A 36 15.90 10.31 0.76
C LYS A 36 14.54 9.87 0.21
N VAL A 37 13.90 8.93 0.89
CA VAL A 37 12.62 8.36 0.46
C VAL A 37 11.47 8.89 1.32
N THR A 38 10.56 9.63 0.69
CA THR A 38 9.20 9.89 1.20
C THR A 38 8.26 8.85 0.61
N GLN A 39 7.60 8.06 1.46
CA GLN A 39 6.55 7.12 1.05
C GLN A 39 5.18 7.74 1.29
N VAL A 40 4.28 7.61 0.33
CA VAL A 40 2.87 8.00 0.43
C VAL A 40 2.04 6.82 -0.04
N MET A 41 0.99 6.49 0.71
CA MET A 41 0.01 5.47 0.33
C MET A 41 -1.38 6.08 0.55
N ASN A 42 -2.26 5.93 -0.44
CA ASN A 42 -3.65 6.35 -0.29
C ASN A 42 -4.46 5.30 0.46
N ILE A 43 -5.65 5.68 0.91
CA ILE A 43 -6.69 4.75 1.32
C ILE A 43 -7.88 5.06 0.41
N THR A 44 -8.44 4.05 -0.24
CA THR A 44 -9.68 4.22 -1.01
C THR A 44 -10.83 3.91 -0.07
N ASP A 45 -11.35 4.96 0.56
CA ASP A 45 -12.47 4.93 1.51
C ASP A 45 -13.84 5.06 0.82
N ILE A 46 -13.85 5.41 -0.47
CA ILE A 46 -15.06 5.47 -1.30
C ILE A 46 -14.80 4.73 -2.62
N ASP A 47 -15.57 3.67 -2.86
CA ASP A 47 -15.59 2.82 -4.04
C ASP A 47 -16.98 2.17 -4.14
N ASP A 48 -17.41 1.77 -5.34
CA ASP A 48 -18.66 1.05 -5.55
C ASP A 48 -18.75 -0.19 -4.64
N LYS A 49 -17.62 -0.86 -4.38
CA LYS A 49 -17.54 -2.01 -3.47
C LYS A 49 -17.80 -1.63 -2.01
N THR A 50 -17.27 -0.50 -1.56
CA THR A 50 -17.49 -0.01 -0.20
C THR A 50 -18.94 0.43 0.00
N ILE A 51 -19.62 0.87 -1.07
CA ILE A 51 -21.05 1.23 -1.04
C ILE A 51 -21.94 -0.02 -1.05
N ALA A 52 -21.54 -1.08 -1.74
CA ALA A 52 -22.29 -2.34 -1.83
C ALA A 52 -22.30 -3.15 -0.52
N GLY A 53 -21.31 -2.96 0.35
CA GLY A 53 -21.09 -3.77 1.55
C GLY A 53 -20.48 -5.13 1.24
#